data_AF-A0A246RVD9-F1
#
_entry.id   AF-A0A246RVD9-F1
#
_cell.length_a   1.000
_cell.length_b   1.000
_cell.length_c   1.000
_cell.angle_alpha   90.00
_cell.angle_beta   90.00
_cell.angle_gamma   90.00
#
_symmetry.space_group_name_H-M   'P 1'
#
loop_
_entity.id
_entity.type
_entity.pdbx_description
1 polymer ?
#
loop_
_entity_poly.entity_id
_entity_poly.type
_entity_poly.pdbx_seq_one_letter_code
_entity_poly.pdbx_strand_id
1 'polypeptide(L)'
;MSEVQVDSKGILVYRCPRQVGDDWFGARSWFGGAPRLGDLTWPRSAEGYPLHFVAQFDLAEIAAECGQTELPSEGSLAFFTGRASDEECAVIEIPPGVAEDFSEVPEGRLPFDEVGLEKPGMNDLLPFWPVGFMPYETDPSKIDSDCREALAKHGTPQFEHRSFTLSAAAILKGPGVPHWYRIAFYYRDSLLKRKMGIPARIAEIQQQIADTQEEEQKQKPDPLKLLFGVDVNYQIKCIEAIQRLQPAFDRHLAEVDALCEGRAPWSLMPEDEWRHLEVLWRKTSEFYPITAPSDSKVSADLSLSEDMLRELPKADDPSYRELPAEVRDFIEHRQRPRPQWWYSAYLIEDAIKHIDEEDEPLPPAFEAFRAEVSLWVADHDPWQQMDEDDAERLAMIHRRCRDEFREIVSYRVPYSLDELETITVRLALAGDESVYAGLPEAARARVNRYCLLPTGGSNHQMFGIPLEMQANARLLNYDRHLLLQLTADDANFFDFNGCGNYQFWISPKELKQRKWEAVNITFECD
;
A
#
# COMPACT_ATOMS: atom_id res chain seq x y z
N MET A 1 38.74 -0.07 5.30
CA MET A 1 37.59 -0.87 4.86
C MET A 1 37.68 -0.93 3.35
N SER A 2 37.82 -2.13 2.77
CA SER A 2 37.78 -2.29 1.31
C SER A 2 36.42 -1.84 0.80
N GLU A 3 36.41 -1.10 -0.31
CA GLU A 3 35.20 -0.67 -1.01
C GLU A 3 34.35 -1.91 -1.32
N VAL A 4 33.17 -2.00 -0.71
CA VAL A 4 32.26 -3.14 -0.90
C VAL A 4 31.70 -3.02 -2.31
N GLN A 5 31.97 -4.01 -3.16
CA GLN A 5 31.41 -4.07 -4.50
C GLN A 5 29.94 -4.49 -4.38
N VAL A 6 29.05 -3.51 -4.37
CA VAL A 6 27.60 -3.73 -4.37
C VAL A 6 27.17 -4.06 -5.79
N ASP A 7 26.41 -5.13 -5.98
CA ASP A 7 25.84 -5.43 -7.28
C ASP A 7 24.77 -4.38 -7.62
N SER A 8 25.07 -3.53 -8.61
CA SER A 8 24.16 -2.49 -9.06
C SER A 8 22.96 -3.05 -9.81
N LYS A 9 23.03 -4.31 -10.27
CA LYS A 9 22.00 -4.90 -11.12
C LYS A 9 20.98 -5.67 -10.30
N GLY A 10 19.72 -5.30 -10.47
CA GLY A 10 18.58 -5.97 -9.88
C GLY A 10 17.56 -6.38 -10.94
N ILE A 11 16.60 -7.17 -10.50
CA ILE A 11 15.44 -7.60 -11.27
C ILE A 11 14.21 -7.19 -10.48
N LEU A 12 13.43 -6.27 -11.03
CA LEU A 12 12.14 -5.91 -10.48
C LEU A 12 11.17 -7.06 -10.74
N VAL A 13 10.43 -7.45 -9.70
CA VAL A 13 9.30 -8.36 -9.81
C VAL A 13 8.03 -7.53 -9.69
N TYR A 14 7.23 -7.47 -10.74
CA TYR A 14 6.01 -6.66 -10.76
C TYR A 14 4.80 -7.52 -11.08
N ARG A 15 3.64 -7.15 -10.55
CA ARG A 15 2.40 -7.84 -10.87
C ARG A 15 2.00 -7.61 -12.32
N CYS A 16 1.57 -8.66 -13.01
CA CYS A 16 0.99 -8.53 -14.33
C CYS A 16 -0.39 -7.84 -14.23
N PRO A 17 -0.75 -6.98 -15.21
CA PRO A 17 -2.11 -6.50 -15.34
C PRO A 17 -3.04 -7.66 -15.70
N ARG A 18 -4.29 -7.61 -15.21
CA ARG A 18 -5.32 -8.62 -15.48
C ARG A 18 -6.35 -8.10 -16.47
N GLN A 19 -6.73 -8.90 -17.46
CA GLN A 19 -7.88 -8.64 -18.32
C GLN A 19 -8.92 -9.74 -18.19
N VAL A 20 -10.16 -9.42 -18.53
CA VAL A 20 -11.22 -10.43 -18.57
C VAL A 20 -10.97 -11.37 -19.76
N GLY A 21 -10.99 -12.67 -19.49
CA GLY A 21 -10.69 -13.75 -20.42
C GLY A 21 -9.22 -14.19 -20.43
N ASP A 22 -8.36 -13.59 -19.61
CA ASP A 22 -6.97 -14.06 -19.47
C ASP A 22 -6.93 -15.44 -18.80
N ASP A 23 -5.99 -16.28 -19.23
CA ASP A 23 -5.66 -17.52 -18.52
C ASP A 23 -4.83 -17.22 -17.26
N TRP A 24 -5.50 -16.61 -16.27
CA TRP A 24 -4.85 -16.09 -15.06
C TRP A 24 -4.07 -17.17 -14.33
N PHE A 25 -4.69 -18.33 -14.12
CA PHE A 25 -4.09 -19.45 -13.40
C PHE A 25 -3.13 -20.29 -14.25
N GLY A 26 -3.01 -20.02 -15.54
CA GLY A 26 -2.00 -20.60 -16.44
C GLY A 26 -0.61 -19.98 -16.33
N ALA A 27 -0.45 -18.90 -15.55
CA ALA A 27 0.83 -18.23 -15.36
C ALA A 27 1.93 -19.16 -14.82
N ARG A 28 3.18 -18.90 -15.24
CA ARG A 28 4.36 -19.68 -14.82
C ARG A 28 5.15 -19.04 -13.68
N SER A 29 4.96 -17.74 -13.49
CA SER A 29 5.50 -16.97 -12.36
C SER A 29 4.38 -16.23 -11.63
N TRP A 30 4.30 -16.35 -10.31
CA TRP A 30 3.24 -15.73 -9.50
C TRP A 30 3.62 -15.54 -8.02
N PHE A 31 2.86 -14.68 -7.34
CA PHE A 31 2.77 -14.57 -5.89
C PHE A 31 1.55 -15.33 -5.35
N GLY A 32 1.65 -15.82 -4.11
CA GLY A 32 0.56 -16.44 -3.35
C GLY A 32 -0.12 -17.64 -4.03
N GLY A 33 -1.31 -18.03 -3.59
CA GLY A 33 -1.99 -19.23 -4.06
C GLY A 33 -1.28 -20.51 -3.62
N ALA A 34 -1.20 -21.49 -4.51
CA ALA A 34 -0.48 -22.75 -4.29
C ALA A 34 0.70 -22.88 -5.28
N PRO A 35 1.80 -23.56 -4.90
CA PRO A 35 2.89 -23.90 -5.81
C PRO A 35 2.51 -25.04 -6.75
N ARG A 36 3.32 -25.26 -7.79
CA ARG A 36 3.29 -26.48 -8.62
C ARG A 36 4.52 -27.34 -8.34
N LEU A 37 4.47 -28.12 -7.25
CA LEU A 37 5.62 -28.92 -6.79
C LEU A 37 5.74 -30.30 -7.45
N GLY A 38 4.67 -30.79 -8.07
CA GLY A 38 4.61 -32.18 -8.56
C GLY A 38 4.77 -33.15 -7.39
N ASP A 39 5.71 -34.09 -7.50
CA ASP A 39 6.02 -35.07 -6.45
C ASP A 39 6.98 -34.55 -5.36
N LEU A 40 7.44 -33.29 -5.45
CA LEU A 40 8.33 -32.72 -4.45
C LEU A 40 7.61 -32.51 -3.12
N THR A 41 8.30 -32.75 -2.02
CA THR A 41 7.72 -32.63 -0.68
C THR A 41 7.53 -31.17 -0.28
N TRP A 42 6.36 -30.84 0.26
CA TRP A 42 6.09 -29.53 0.84
C TRP A 42 7.04 -29.26 2.03
N PRO A 43 7.76 -28.12 2.07
CA PRO A 43 8.75 -27.86 3.10
C PRO A 43 8.09 -27.61 4.46
N ARG A 44 8.77 -28.05 5.53
CA ARG A 44 8.28 -27.95 6.91
C ARG A 44 9.31 -27.26 7.80
N SER A 45 8.82 -26.57 8.83
CA SER A 45 9.61 -25.98 9.90
C SER A 45 10.37 -27.03 10.71
N ALA A 46 11.27 -26.58 11.58
CA ALA A 46 11.95 -27.48 12.53
C ALA A 46 10.95 -28.18 13.48
N GLU A 47 9.83 -27.53 13.77
CA GLU A 47 8.72 -28.05 14.59
C GLU A 47 7.74 -28.93 13.79
N GLY A 48 7.91 -29.04 12.47
CA GLY A 48 7.12 -29.89 11.59
C GLY A 48 5.88 -29.22 10.98
N TYR A 49 5.65 -27.93 11.24
CA TYR A 49 4.58 -27.16 10.59
C TYR A 49 4.88 -26.97 9.10
N PRO A 50 3.92 -27.13 8.19
CA PRO A 50 4.13 -26.77 6.79
C PRO A 50 4.40 -25.26 6.66
N LEU A 51 5.41 -24.89 5.88
CA LEU A 51 5.73 -23.48 5.61
C LEU A 51 4.69 -22.86 4.67
N HIS A 52 4.50 -21.55 4.75
CA HIS A 52 3.62 -20.79 3.86
C HIS A 52 4.30 -20.54 2.51
N PHE A 53 3.59 -20.84 1.43
CA PHE A 53 4.05 -20.52 0.09
C PHE A 53 3.84 -19.03 -0.21
N VAL A 54 4.86 -18.35 -0.72
CA VAL A 54 4.80 -16.90 -1.02
C VAL A 54 4.94 -16.58 -2.51
N ALA A 55 5.75 -17.33 -3.25
CA ALA A 55 6.01 -17.06 -4.66
C ALA A 55 6.59 -18.27 -5.41
N GLN A 56 6.30 -18.39 -6.70
CA GLN A 56 7.01 -19.30 -7.60
C GLN A 56 7.38 -18.55 -8.88
N PHE A 57 8.64 -18.66 -9.32
CA PHE A 57 9.16 -17.97 -10.50
C PHE A 57 9.75 -18.94 -11.51
N ASP A 58 9.31 -18.85 -12.76
CA ASP A 58 9.87 -19.57 -13.90
C ASP A 58 11.19 -18.91 -14.33
N LEU A 59 12.26 -19.72 -14.31
CA LEU A 59 13.62 -19.26 -14.55
C LEU A 59 13.89 -19.00 -16.05
N ALA A 60 13.09 -19.58 -16.95
CA ALA A 60 13.17 -19.27 -18.37
C ALA A 60 12.53 -17.90 -18.67
N GLU A 61 11.48 -17.49 -17.95
CA GLU A 61 10.93 -16.12 -18.02
C GLU A 61 11.96 -15.09 -17.55
N ILE A 62 12.61 -15.34 -16.42
CA ILE A 62 13.67 -14.45 -15.92
C ILE A 62 14.82 -14.36 -16.93
N ALA A 63 15.30 -15.49 -17.46
CA ALA A 63 16.39 -15.51 -18.44
C ALA A 63 16.01 -14.79 -19.75
N ALA A 64 14.76 -14.89 -20.18
CA ALA A 64 14.26 -14.22 -21.37
C ALA A 64 14.18 -12.69 -21.21
N GLU A 65 13.65 -12.21 -20.09
CA GLU A 65 13.42 -10.77 -19.85
C GLU A 65 14.68 -10.04 -19.33
N CYS A 66 15.51 -10.73 -18.54
CA CYS A 66 16.65 -10.11 -17.85
C CYS A 66 18.02 -10.49 -18.43
N GLY A 67 18.05 -11.42 -19.40
CA GLY A 67 19.28 -11.91 -20.01
C GLY A 67 20.06 -12.87 -19.11
N GLN A 68 21.39 -12.84 -19.20
CA GLN A 68 22.24 -13.75 -18.43
C GLN A 68 22.30 -13.33 -16.95
N THR A 69 21.76 -14.18 -16.08
CA THR A 69 21.83 -14.05 -14.62
C THR A 69 22.69 -15.16 -14.01
N GLU A 70 22.90 -15.13 -12.70
CA GLU A 70 23.53 -16.25 -11.97
C GLU A 70 22.56 -17.41 -11.69
N LEU A 71 21.27 -17.24 -12.00
CA LEU A 71 20.26 -18.28 -11.84
C LEU A 71 20.38 -19.34 -12.94
N PRO A 72 19.84 -20.56 -12.73
CA PRO A 72 19.55 -21.48 -13.82
C PRO A 72 18.66 -20.82 -14.89
N SER A 73 18.72 -21.31 -16.12
CA SER A 73 17.92 -20.77 -17.24
C SER A 73 16.60 -21.52 -17.47
N GLU A 74 16.33 -22.58 -16.73
CA GLU A 74 15.16 -23.46 -16.89
C GLU A 74 14.71 -23.97 -15.52
N GLY A 75 13.45 -24.40 -15.44
CA GLY A 75 12.80 -24.80 -14.19
C GLY A 75 12.17 -23.61 -13.48
N SER A 76 11.83 -23.80 -12.21
CA SER A 76 11.26 -22.75 -11.35
C SER A 76 11.89 -22.75 -9.96
N LEU A 77 11.82 -21.63 -9.26
CA LEU A 77 12.09 -21.55 -7.82
C LEU A 77 10.78 -21.25 -7.08
N ALA A 78 10.44 -22.07 -6.08
CA ALA A 78 9.32 -21.83 -5.17
C ALA A 78 9.85 -21.41 -3.79
N PHE A 79 9.30 -20.32 -3.26
CA PHE A 79 9.72 -19.67 -2.03
C PHE A 79 8.68 -19.89 -0.94
N PHE A 80 9.16 -20.21 0.26
CA PHE A 80 8.34 -20.48 1.43
C PHE A 80 8.87 -19.74 2.67
N THR A 81 7.96 -19.32 3.55
CA THR A 81 8.27 -18.65 4.83
C THR A 81 7.60 -19.35 6.01
N GLY A 82 8.25 -19.33 7.16
CA GLY A 82 7.75 -19.83 8.44
C GLY A 82 7.60 -18.72 9.47
N ARG A 83 7.74 -19.04 10.76
CA ARG A 83 7.58 -18.08 11.85
C ARG A 83 8.58 -16.93 11.70
N ALA A 84 8.08 -15.69 11.74
CA ALA A 84 8.91 -14.50 11.52
C ALA A 84 10.05 -14.37 12.54
N SER A 85 9.80 -14.75 13.81
CA SER A 85 10.79 -14.71 14.89
C SER A 85 11.94 -15.68 14.73
N ASP A 86 11.73 -16.77 13.98
CA ASP A 86 12.64 -17.91 13.90
C ASP A 86 13.45 -17.91 12.59
N GLU A 87 13.22 -16.90 11.73
CA GLU A 87 13.85 -16.76 10.41
C GLU A 87 13.75 -18.05 9.58
N GLU A 88 12.62 -18.75 9.66
CA GLU A 88 12.39 -19.98 8.93
C GLU A 88 12.00 -19.71 7.47
N CYS A 89 12.68 -20.36 6.54
CA CYS A 89 12.34 -20.30 5.12
C CYS A 89 12.75 -21.57 4.38
N ALA A 90 12.25 -21.73 3.15
CA ALA A 90 12.76 -22.72 2.21
C ALA A 90 12.67 -22.20 0.77
N VAL A 91 13.62 -22.63 -0.06
CA VAL A 91 13.58 -22.42 -1.51
C VAL A 91 13.73 -23.79 -2.18
N ILE A 92 12.80 -24.11 -3.08
CA ILE A 92 12.76 -25.39 -3.80
C ILE A 92 12.95 -25.12 -5.29
N GLU A 93 13.96 -25.75 -5.91
CA GLU A 93 14.10 -25.82 -7.36
C GLU A 93 13.20 -26.91 -7.92
N ILE A 94 12.30 -26.51 -8.81
CA ILE A 94 11.38 -27.39 -9.52
C ILE A 94 11.97 -27.61 -10.93
N PRO A 95 12.34 -28.84 -11.29
CA PRO A 95 12.89 -29.12 -12.62
C PRO A 95 11.87 -28.82 -13.73
N PRO A 96 12.33 -28.49 -14.95
CA PRO A 96 11.44 -28.23 -16.08
C PRO A 96 10.56 -29.46 -16.39
N GLY A 97 9.27 -29.23 -16.62
CA GLY A 97 8.31 -30.27 -17.01
C GLY A 97 7.79 -31.17 -15.89
N VAL A 98 8.02 -30.83 -14.62
CA VAL A 98 7.65 -31.68 -13.47
C VAL A 98 6.19 -31.54 -13.01
N ALA A 99 5.58 -30.36 -13.14
CA ALA A 99 4.24 -30.13 -12.58
C ALA A 99 3.41 -29.14 -13.40
N GLU A 100 2.28 -29.61 -13.92
CA GLU A 100 1.27 -28.76 -14.56
C GLU A 100 0.21 -28.29 -13.55
N ASP A 101 -0.10 -29.12 -12.55
CA ASP A 101 -1.15 -28.86 -11.56
C ASP A 101 -0.62 -28.24 -10.26
N PHE A 102 -1.49 -27.49 -9.59
CA PHE A 102 -1.24 -26.96 -8.25
C PHE A 102 -1.18 -28.08 -7.21
N SER A 103 -0.23 -27.97 -6.30
CA SER A 103 -0.08 -28.89 -5.17
C SER A 103 -1.19 -28.69 -4.13
N GLU A 104 -1.65 -29.79 -3.54
CA GLU A 104 -2.54 -29.75 -2.39
C GLU A 104 -1.84 -29.10 -1.20
N VAL A 105 -2.52 -28.17 -0.55
CA VAL A 105 -1.93 -27.33 0.49
C VAL A 105 -2.07 -28.04 1.84
N PRO A 106 -0.98 -28.41 2.53
CA PRO A 106 -1.07 -29.24 3.72
C PRO A 106 -1.73 -28.52 4.90
N GLU A 107 -2.68 -29.16 5.58
CA GLU A 107 -3.28 -28.65 6.82
C GLU A 107 -2.25 -28.40 7.94
N GLY A 108 -2.64 -27.59 8.93
CA GLY A 108 -1.85 -27.34 10.14
C GLY A 108 -0.69 -26.37 9.93
N ARG A 109 -0.80 -25.44 8.98
CA ARG A 109 0.11 -24.28 8.86
C ARG A 109 -0.05 -23.37 10.07
N LEU A 110 1.00 -22.64 10.41
CA LEU A 110 0.91 -21.59 11.41
C LEU A 110 -0.09 -20.51 10.96
N PRO A 111 -0.76 -19.82 11.91
CA PRO A 111 -1.52 -18.61 11.60
C PRO A 111 -0.71 -17.57 10.81
N PHE A 112 -1.38 -16.76 9.98
CA PHE A 112 -0.70 -15.77 9.13
C PHE A 112 0.06 -14.71 9.95
N ASP A 113 -0.50 -14.27 11.07
CA ASP A 113 0.12 -13.29 11.97
C ASP A 113 1.40 -13.81 12.63
N GLU A 114 1.49 -15.10 12.95
CA GLU A 114 2.74 -15.72 13.44
C GLU A 114 3.87 -15.71 12.40
N VAL A 115 3.52 -15.65 11.11
CA VAL A 115 4.47 -15.57 10.00
C VAL A 115 4.52 -14.17 9.37
N GLY A 116 4.08 -13.14 10.11
CA GLY A 116 4.14 -11.74 9.66
C GLY A 116 3.31 -11.43 8.42
N LEU A 117 2.31 -12.25 8.08
CA LEU A 117 1.42 -12.04 6.94
C LEU A 117 0.02 -11.62 7.42
N GLU A 118 -0.72 -10.92 6.57
CA GLU A 118 -2.13 -10.60 6.84
C GLU A 118 -3.01 -11.76 6.33
N LYS A 119 -3.98 -12.22 7.13
CA LYS A 119 -4.91 -13.28 6.71
C LYS A 119 -5.80 -12.78 5.56
N PRO A 120 -5.80 -13.43 4.38
CA PRO A 120 -6.58 -13.01 3.21
C PRO A 120 -8.04 -13.48 3.32
N GLY A 121 -8.80 -12.90 4.25
CA GLY A 121 -10.20 -13.24 4.47
C GLY A 121 -10.42 -14.70 4.89
N MET A 122 -11.27 -15.43 4.17
CA MET A 122 -11.63 -16.82 4.48
C MET A 122 -10.68 -17.88 3.92
N ASN A 123 -9.84 -17.51 2.95
CA ASN A 123 -8.97 -18.46 2.31
C ASN A 123 -7.71 -18.66 3.16
N ASP A 124 -7.27 -19.91 3.30
CA ASP A 124 -6.00 -20.22 3.98
C ASP A 124 -4.77 -20.02 3.07
N LEU A 125 -4.93 -19.27 1.98
CA LEU A 125 -3.90 -18.99 0.98
C LEU A 125 -3.88 -17.52 0.63
N LEU A 126 -2.67 -16.98 0.48
CA LEU A 126 -2.43 -15.67 -0.11
C LEU A 126 -3.07 -15.58 -1.51
N PRO A 127 -3.46 -14.39 -1.98
CA PRO A 127 -4.00 -14.24 -3.33
C PRO A 127 -3.03 -14.72 -4.42
N PHE A 128 -3.54 -15.44 -5.42
CA PHE A 128 -2.76 -15.81 -6.59
C PHE A 128 -2.64 -14.62 -7.56
N TRP A 129 -1.41 -14.17 -7.82
CA TRP A 129 -1.16 -13.05 -8.73
C TRP A 129 0.05 -13.31 -9.65
N PRO A 130 -0.15 -13.44 -10.98
CA PRO A 130 0.94 -13.56 -11.96
C PRO A 130 1.92 -12.39 -11.94
N VAL A 131 3.20 -12.66 -12.13
CA VAL A 131 4.25 -11.63 -12.11
C VAL A 131 5.07 -11.62 -13.39
N GLY A 132 5.65 -10.45 -13.68
CA GLY A 132 6.65 -10.25 -14.71
C GLY A 132 7.97 -9.77 -14.11
N PHE A 133 9.01 -9.75 -14.94
CA PHE A 133 10.37 -9.41 -14.55
C PHE A 133 10.90 -8.25 -15.40
N MET A 134 11.67 -7.35 -14.78
CA MET A 134 12.32 -6.25 -15.50
C MET A 134 13.71 -5.99 -14.92
N PRO A 135 14.79 -6.06 -15.72
CA PRO A 135 16.12 -5.72 -15.24
C PRO A 135 16.20 -4.21 -14.96
N TYR A 136 16.89 -3.84 -13.88
CA TYR A 136 17.24 -2.46 -13.59
C TYR A 136 18.67 -2.36 -13.06
N GLU A 137 19.24 -1.17 -13.17
CA GLU A 137 20.56 -0.86 -12.64
C GLU A 137 20.48 0.36 -11.73
N THR A 138 20.95 0.19 -10.50
CA THR A 138 21.00 1.25 -9.50
C THR A 138 22.41 1.79 -9.42
N ASP A 139 22.57 3.10 -9.62
CA ASP A 139 23.85 3.77 -9.42
C ASP A 139 24.18 3.80 -7.91
N PRO A 140 25.18 3.03 -7.43
CA PRO A 140 25.46 2.94 -6.00
C PRO A 140 25.88 4.30 -5.40
N SER A 141 26.36 5.23 -6.22
CA SER A 141 26.76 6.57 -5.78
C SER A 141 25.58 7.50 -5.46
N LYS A 142 24.37 7.13 -5.90
CA LYS A 142 23.12 7.89 -5.67
C LYS A 142 22.30 7.36 -4.51
N ILE A 143 22.79 6.34 -3.84
CA ILE A 143 22.16 5.76 -2.66
C ILE A 143 22.67 6.57 -1.49
N ASP A 144 21.86 7.53 -1.06
CA ASP A 144 22.07 8.22 0.20
C ASP A 144 21.82 7.25 1.38
N SER A 145 21.85 7.77 2.61
CA SER A 145 21.51 6.95 3.79
C SER A 145 20.07 6.43 3.75
N ASP A 146 19.19 7.03 2.94
CA ASP A 146 17.77 6.73 2.87
C ASP A 146 17.47 5.95 1.59
N CYS A 147 17.95 4.69 1.55
CA CYS A 147 17.81 3.75 0.43
C CYS A 147 16.39 3.70 -0.19
N ARG A 148 15.34 3.99 0.61
CA ARG A 148 13.93 4.10 0.18
C ARG A 148 13.73 5.15 -0.93
N GLU A 149 14.26 6.37 -0.79
CA GLU A 149 14.04 7.44 -1.79
C GLU A 149 14.83 7.17 -3.07
N ALA A 150 16.07 6.68 -2.94
CA ALA A 150 16.92 6.35 -4.07
C ALA A 150 16.32 5.25 -4.96
N LEU A 151 15.80 4.17 -4.37
CA LEU A 151 15.14 3.09 -5.10
C LEU A 151 13.85 3.56 -5.78
N ALA A 152 13.03 4.35 -5.09
CA ALA A 152 11.79 4.91 -5.66
C ALA A 152 12.05 5.85 -6.85
N LYS A 153 13.13 6.63 -6.79
CA LYS A 153 13.45 7.68 -7.78
C LYS A 153 14.25 7.17 -8.98
N HIS A 154 15.03 6.11 -8.81
CA HIS A 154 16.00 5.66 -9.81
C HIS A 154 15.74 4.24 -10.34
N GLY A 155 14.92 3.42 -9.68
CA GLY A 155 14.80 2.00 -9.99
C GLY A 155 13.94 1.66 -11.22
N THR A 156 12.86 2.40 -11.51
CA THR A 156 11.81 1.88 -12.42
C THR A 156 11.05 2.97 -13.20
N PRO A 157 11.70 3.72 -14.12
CA PRO A 157 11.03 4.81 -14.85
C PRO A 157 9.82 4.37 -15.71
N GLN A 158 9.63 3.07 -15.93
CA GLN A 158 8.50 2.52 -16.67
C GLN A 158 7.23 2.37 -15.83
N PHE A 159 7.34 2.37 -14.49
CA PHE A 159 6.21 2.18 -13.60
C PHE A 159 6.00 3.41 -12.72
N GLU A 160 4.74 3.82 -12.63
CA GLU A 160 4.32 4.84 -11.67
C GLU A 160 4.16 4.18 -10.31
N HIS A 161 5.02 4.54 -9.36
CA HIS A 161 4.88 4.10 -7.96
C HIS A 161 3.59 4.66 -7.38
N ARG A 162 2.74 3.80 -6.82
CA ARG A 162 1.56 4.28 -6.10
C ARG A 162 1.94 4.87 -4.75
N SER A 163 1.35 6.03 -4.49
CA SER A 163 1.46 6.78 -3.23
C SER A 163 0.36 6.44 -2.23
N PHE A 164 -0.51 5.48 -2.54
CA PHE A 164 -1.70 5.16 -1.75
C PHE A 164 -1.87 3.65 -1.58
N THR A 165 -2.37 3.27 -0.41
CA THR A 165 -2.81 1.90 -0.12
C THR A 165 -4.07 1.57 -0.91
N LEU A 166 -4.12 0.37 -1.47
CA LEU A 166 -5.29 -0.21 -2.09
C LEU A 166 -6.43 -0.27 -1.08
N SER A 167 -7.43 0.58 -1.30
CA SER A 167 -8.69 0.60 -0.57
C SER A 167 -9.88 0.59 -1.51
N ALA A 168 -11.01 0.08 -1.03
CA ALA A 168 -12.29 0.19 -1.72
C ALA A 168 -12.64 1.66 -1.99
N ALA A 169 -12.35 2.56 -1.05
CA ALA A 169 -12.45 4.00 -1.28
C ALA A 169 -11.61 4.47 -2.46
N ALA A 170 -10.36 4.01 -2.62
CA ALA A 170 -9.55 4.43 -3.74
C ALA A 170 -10.04 3.86 -5.08
N ILE A 171 -10.54 2.62 -5.09
CA ILE A 171 -10.84 1.87 -6.32
C ILE A 171 -12.28 2.02 -6.80
N LEU A 172 -13.25 2.03 -5.89
CA LEU A 172 -14.68 2.02 -6.20
C LEU A 172 -15.33 3.41 -6.24
N LYS A 173 -14.56 4.49 -5.99
CA LYS A 173 -15.02 5.88 -5.96
C LYS A 173 -15.57 6.42 -7.29
N GLY A 174 -15.81 5.58 -8.28
CA GLY A 174 -16.26 5.96 -9.62
C GLY A 174 -15.12 6.47 -10.52
N PRO A 175 -15.42 7.16 -11.63
CA PRO A 175 -14.41 7.67 -12.53
C PRO A 175 -13.48 8.65 -11.80
N GLY A 176 -12.24 8.74 -12.27
CA GLY A 176 -11.28 9.74 -11.81
C GLY A 176 -11.84 11.15 -11.94
N VAL A 177 -11.42 12.06 -11.07
CA VAL A 177 -11.82 13.47 -11.15
C VAL A 177 -11.31 14.01 -12.48
N PRO A 178 -12.19 14.53 -13.37
CA PRO A 178 -11.72 15.16 -14.58
C PRO A 178 -10.78 16.30 -14.20
N HIS A 179 -9.73 16.52 -14.99
CA HIS A 179 -8.77 17.61 -14.76
C HIS A 179 -9.47 18.96 -15.01
N TRP A 180 -10.33 19.43 -14.11
CA TRP A 180 -11.00 20.71 -14.23
C TRP A 180 -10.06 21.83 -13.77
N TYR A 181 -10.15 23.00 -14.39
CA TYR A 181 -9.45 24.19 -13.89
C TYR A 181 -9.79 24.52 -12.43
N ARG A 182 -10.93 24.05 -11.91
CA ARG A 182 -11.36 24.18 -10.52
C ARG A 182 -10.30 23.64 -9.56
N ILE A 183 -9.56 22.61 -9.96
CA ILE A 183 -8.44 22.07 -9.19
C ILE A 183 -7.32 23.12 -9.06
N ALA A 184 -6.96 23.81 -10.16
CA ALA A 184 -6.00 24.91 -10.13
C ALA A 184 -6.52 26.11 -9.30
N PHE A 185 -7.80 26.48 -9.44
CA PHE A 185 -8.41 27.53 -8.61
C PHE A 185 -8.37 27.18 -7.12
N TYR A 186 -8.70 25.94 -6.76
CA TYR A 186 -8.63 25.47 -5.38
C TYR A 186 -7.19 25.55 -4.84
N TYR A 187 -6.21 25.09 -5.63
CA TYR A 187 -4.80 25.20 -5.26
C TYR A 187 -4.35 26.65 -5.05
N ARG A 188 -4.71 27.54 -5.99
CA ARG A 188 -4.46 28.97 -5.91
C ARG A 188 -5.04 29.57 -4.62
N ASP A 189 -6.30 29.28 -4.33
CA ASP A 189 -7.00 29.80 -3.15
C ASP A 189 -6.37 29.28 -1.85
N SER A 190 -5.91 28.03 -1.83
CA SER A 190 -5.12 27.47 -0.73
C SER A 190 -3.77 28.20 -0.54
N LEU A 191 -3.05 28.51 -1.62
CA LEU A 191 -1.80 29.29 -1.56
C LEU A 191 -2.05 30.73 -1.10
N LEU A 192 -3.12 31.37 -1.57
CA LEU A 192 -3.53 32.71 -1.12
C LEU A 192 -3.84 32.74 0.38
N LYS A 193 -4.59 31.74 0.88
CA LYS A 193 -4.89 31.60 2.30
C LYS A 193 -3.60 31.48 3.14
N ARG A 194 -2.64 30.68 2.69
CA ARG A 194 -1.32 30.55 3.33
C ARG A 194 -0.55 31.87 3.30
N LYS A 195 -0.52 32.57 2.17
CA LYS A 195 0.08 33.91 2.03
C LYS A 195 -0.48 34.90 3.07
N MET A 196 -1.81 34.93 3.20
CA MET A 196 -2.50 35.79 4.17
C MET A 196 -2.20 35.39 5.62
N GLY A 197 -1.91 34.11 5.87
CA GLY A 197 -1.56 33.58 7.19
C GLY A 197 -0.11 33.81 7.63
N ILE A 198 0.80 34.20 6.73
CA ILE A 198 2.23 34.40 7.04
C ILE A 198 2.45 35.32 8.25
N PRO A 199 1.83 36.52 8.36
CA PRO A 199 2.04 37.40 9.49
C PRO A 199 1.59 36.78 10.82
N ALA A 200 0.46 36.07 10.82
CA ALA A 200 -0.07 35.41 12.00
C ALA A 200 0.86 34.27 12.45
N ARG A 201 1.39 33.48 11.51
CA ARG A 201 2.35 32.41 11.80
C ARG A 201 3.67 32.95 12.35
N ILE A 202 4.20 34.04 11.80
CA ILE A 202 5.40 34.70 12.34
C ILE A 202 5.14 35.18 13.79
N ALA A 203 3.98 35.81 14.04
CA ALA A 203 3.62 36.28 15.38
C ALA A 203 3.47 35.11 16.38
N GLU A 204 2.88 33.99 15.95
CA GLU A 204 2.78 32.77 16.75
C GLU A 204 4.16 32.23 17.13
N ILE A 205 5.09 32.12 16.16
CA ILE A 205 6.46 31.65 16.42
C ILE A 205 7.20 32.64 17.35
N GLN A 206 7.01 33.94 17.16
CA GLN A 206 7.58 34.96 18.05
C GLN A 206 7.06 34.83 19.48
N GLN A 207 5.76 34.55 19.65
CA GLN A 207 5.18 34.29 20.97
C GLN A 207 5.77 33.03 21.60
N GLN A 208 5.89 31.93 20.85
CA GLN A 208 6.53 30.69 21.33
C GLN A 208 7.97 30.90 21.78
N ILE A 209 8.74 31.71 21.05
CA ILE A 209 10.10 32.12 21.44
C ILE A 209 10.07 32.89 22.77
N ALA A 210 9.17 33.87 22.90
CA ALA A 210 9.05 34.69 24.12
C ALA A 210 8.67 33.84 25.33
N ASP A 211 7.69 32.94 25.18
CA ASP A 211 7.24 32.03 26.25
C ASP A 211 8.37 31.09 26.68
N THR A 212 9.11 30.52 25.72
CA THR A 212 10.25 29.63 25.99
C THR A 212 11.36 30.37 26.74
N GLN A 213 11.69 31.59 26.33
CA GLN A 213 12.69 32.43 27.01
C GLN A 213 12.26 32.84 28.43
N GLU A 214 10.97 33.11 28.63
CA GLU A 214 10.43 33.41 29.96
C GLU A 214 10.46 32.17 30.88
N GLU A 215 10.17 30.98 30.36
CA GLU A 215 10.32 29.72 31.10
C GLU A 215 11.78 29.44 31.49
N GLU A 216 12.73 29.61 30.57
CA GLU A 216 14.17 29.46 30.82
C GLU A 216 14.68 30.41 31.91
N GLN A 217 14.12 31.61 32.01
CA GLN A 217 14.45 32.56 33.08
C GLN A 217 13.87 32.18 34.44
N LYS A 218 12.72 31.47 34.46
CA LYS A 218 11.99 31.13 35.70
C LYS A 218 12.41 29.80 36.33
N GLN A 219 13.00 28.86 35.59
CA GLN A 219 13.27 27.50 36.09
C GLN A 219 14.75 27.11 35.98
N LYS A 220 15.21 26.25 36.92
CA LYS A 220 16.41 25.44 36.68
C LYS A 220 16.08 24.48 35.53
N PRO A 221 16.93 24.37 34.48
CA PRO A 221 16.61 23.61 33.28
C PRO A 221 16.25 22.17 33.63
N ASP A 222 15.05 21.75 33.24
CA ASP A 222 14.66 20.35 33.23
C ASP A 222 15.37 19.67 32.04
N PRO A 223 16.31 18.74 32.27
CA PRO A 223 17.04 18.09 31.20
C PRO A 223 16.16 17.29 30.24
N LEU A 224 14.94 16.89 30.65
CA LEU A 224 13.98 16.24 29.74
C LEU A 224 13.29 17.25 28.81
N LYS A 225 13.05 18.48 29.26
CA LYS A 225 12.61 19.57 28.37
C LYS A 225 13.68 19.99 27.37
N LEU A 226 14.97 19.76 27.63
CA LEU A 226 16.04 20.01 26.65
C LEU A 226 16.04 19.00 25.49
N LEU A 227 15.49 17.79 25.68
CA LEU A 227 15.41 16.77 24.62
C LEU A 227 14.20 16.94 23.70
N PHE A 228 13.10 17.54 24.19
CA PHE A 228 11.84 17.69 23.45
C PHE A 228 11.34 19.13 23.35
N GLY A 229 12.10 20.08 23.90
CA GLY A 229 11.74 21.48 23.95
C GLY A 229 11.82 22.16 22.59
N VAL A 230 11.06 23.22 22.45
CA VAL A 230 11.12 24.11 21.29
C VAL A 230 12.53 24.74 21.26
N ASP A 231 13.37 24.31 20.33
CA ASP A 231 14.66 24.95 20.09
C ASP A 231 14.41 26.38 19.58
N VAL A 232 14.66 27.37 20.43
CA VAL A 232 14.52 28.79 20.10
C VAL A 232 15.30 29.15 18.84
N ASN A 233 16.48 28.55 18.62
CA ASN A 233 17.25 28.79 17.40
C ASN A 233 16.58 28.20 16.17
N TYR A 234 15.92 27.04 16.30
CA TYR A 234 15.12 26.46 15.22
C TYR A 234 13.94 27.38 14.86
N GLN A 235 13.25 27.94 15.85
CA GLN A 235 12.13 28.86 15.62
C GLN A 235 12.57 30.18 14.97
N ILE A 236 13.69 30.75 15.40
CA ILE A 236 14.29 31.94 14.75
C ILE A 236 14.61 31.62 13.28
N LYS A 237 15.27 30.49 13.02
CA LYS A 237 15.56 30.03 11.64
C LYS A 237 14.29 29.81 10.82
N CYS A 238 13.19 29.38 11.43
CA CYS A 238 11.90 29.26 10.75
C CYS A 238 11.37 30.62 10.29
N ILE A 239 11.39 31.65 11.15
CA ILE A 239 10.98 33.02 10.77
C ILE A 239 11.87 33.55 9.64
N GLU A 240 13.19 33.42 9.77
CA GLU A 240 14.16 33.84 8.75
C GLU A 240 13.91 33.12 7.41
N ALA A 241 13.62 31.81 7.46
CA ALA A 241 13.30 31.02 6.29
C ALA A 241 11.99 31.48 5.64
N ILE A 242 10.93 31.74 6.41
CA ILE A 242 9.65 32.29 5.91
C ILE A 242 9.90 33.62 5.19
N GLN A 243 10.59 34.56 5.83
CA GLN A 243 10.87 35.89 5.25
C GLN A 243 11.72 35.79 3.98
N ARG A 244 12.76 34.94 3.99
CA ARG A 244 13.63 34.69 2.83
C ARG A 244 12.87 34.07 1.66
N LEU A 245 11.97 33.13 1.93
CA LEU A 245 11.22 32.39 0.91
C LEU A 245 10.00 33.16 0.38
N GLN A 246 9.47 34.13 1.13
CA GLN A 246 8.25 34.87 0.77
C GLN A 246 8.26 35.47 -0.65
N PRO A 247 9.34 36.12 -1.14
CA PRO A 247 9.37 36.63 -2.53
C PRO A 247 9.32 35.52 -3.59
N ALA A 248 9.90 34.35 -3.31
CA ALA A 248 9.83 33.20 -4.21
C ALA A 248 8.44 32.56 -4.18
N PHE A 249 7.82 32.49 -3.00
CA PHE A 249 6.44 32.05 -2.83
C PHE A 249 5.45 32.98 -3.56
N ASP A 250 5.68 34.29 -3.52
CA ASP A 250 4.85 35.26 -4.25
C ASP A 250 4.93 35.06 -5.78
N ARG A 251 6.12 34.76 -6.31
CA ARG A 251 6.27 34.42 -7.74
C ARG A 251 5.60 33.10 -8.09
N HIS A 252 5.72 32.11 -7.21
CA HIS A 252 5.08 30.82 -7.36
C HIS A 252 3.55 30.95 -7.40
N LEU A 253 2.98 31.74 -6.49
CA LEU A 253 1.56 32.05 -6.50
C LEU A 253 1.14 32.79 -7.78
N ALA A 254 1.93 33.76 -8.26
CA ALA A 254 1.64 34.46 -9.51
C ALA A 254 1.68 33.52 -10.74
N GLU A 255 2.53 32.49 -10.72
CA GLU A 255 2.59 31.45 -11.75
C GLU A 255 1.30 30.60 -11.76
N VAL A 256 0.80 30.22 -10.58
CA VAL A 256 -0.49 29.52 -10.43
C VAL A 256 -1.67 30.43 -10.80
N ASP A 257 -1.62 31.71 -10.44
CA ASP A 257 -2.63 32.71 -10.84
C ASP A 257 -2.73 32.82 -12.35
N ALA A 258 -1.58 32.88 -13.05
CA ALA A 258 -1.51 32.97 -14.51
C ALA A 258 -2.12 31.73 -15.19
N LEU A 259 -1.95 30.53 -14.60
CA LEU A 259 -2.59 29.31 -15.10
C LEU A 259 -4.14 29.38 -15.02
N CYS A 260 -4.67 30.12 -14.05
CA CYS A 260 -6.11 30.30 -13.86
C CYS A 260 -6.71 31.45 -14.71
N GLU A 261 -5.88 32.34 -15.26
CA GLU A 261 -6.34 33.59 -15.89
C GLU A 261 -7.18 33.33 -17.15
N GLY A 262 -8.40 33.89 -17.17
CA GLY A 262 -9.32 33.74 -18.30
C GLY A 262 -9.93 32.33 -18.46
N ARG A 263 -9.69 31.42 -17.53
CA ARG A 263 -10.21 30.05 -17.56
C ARG A 263 -11.53 29.94 -16.78
N ALA A 264 -12.45 29.12 -17.27
CA ALA A 264 -13.67 28.79 -16.53
C ALA A 264 -13.36 27.67 -15.53
N PRO A 265 -13.75 27.76 -14.24
CA PRO A 265 -13.40 26.75 -13.24
C PRO A 265 -13.79 25.32 -13.66
N TRP A 266 -14.95 25.13 -14.27
CA TRP A 266 -15.44 23.78 -14.59
C TRP A 266 -15.07 23.29 -16.00
N SER A 267 -14.32 24.07 -16.79
CA SER A 267 -13.80 23.56 -18.06
C SER A 267 -12.68 22.54 -17.85
N LEU A 268 -12.60 21.57 -18.76
CA LEU A 268 -11.49 20.61 -18.79
C LEU A 268 -10.17 21.33 -19.10
N MET A 269 -9.16 21.01 -18.31
CA MET A 269 -7.77 21.42 -18.46
C MET A 269 -7.08 20.47 -19.43
N PRO A 270 -6.38 20.98 -20.45
CA PRO A 270 -5.53 20.19 -21.31
C PRO A 270 -4.45 19.42 -20.52
N GLU A 271 -4.03 18.27 -21.03
CA GLU A 271 -3.05 17.39 -20.37
C GLU A 271 -1.68 18.06 -20.12
N ASP A 272 -1.24 18.94 -21.01
CA ASP A 272 0.01 19.70 -20.85
C ASP A 272 -0.09 20.76 -19.73
N GLU A 273 -1.24 21.41 -19.60
CA GLU A 273 -1.50 22.33 -18.48
C GLU A 273 -1.70 21.60 -17.15
N TRP A 274 -2.30 20.41 -17.17
CA TRP A 274 -2.37 19.54 -16.00
C TRP A 274 -0.97 19.16 -15.50
N ARG A 275 -0.10 18.69 -16.40
CA ARG A 275 1.30 18.40 -16.06
C ARG A 275 2.04 19.63 -15.54
N HIS A 276 1.73 20.82 -16.07
CA HIS A 276 2.27 22.06 -15.55
C HIS A 276 1.80 22.34 -14.12
N LEU A 277 0.50 22.16 -13.83
CA LEU A 277 -0.05 22.26 -12.47
C LEU A 277 0.61 21.26 -11.52
N GLU A 278 0.87 20.02 -11.94
CA GLU A 278 1.57 19.02 -11.12
C GLU A 278 3.00 19.45 -10.76
N VAL A 279 3.73 20.05 -11.72
CA VAL A 279 5.06 20.62 -11.47
C VAL A 279 4.97 21.76 -10.45
N LEU A 280 4.00 22.67 -10.61
CA LEU A 280 3.76 23.76 -9.65
C LEU A 280 3.37 23.22 -8.28
N TRP A 281 2.55 22.18 -8.20
CA TRP A 281 2.17 21.55 -6.95
C TRP A 281 3.40 20.97 -6.23
N ARG A 282 4.24 20.19 -6.93
CA ARG A 282 5.46 19.59 -6.34
C ARG A 282 6.43 20.65 -5.80
N LYS A 283 6.53 21.80 -6.49
CA LYS A 283 7.33 22.96 -6.06
C LYS A 283 6.86 23.58 -4.74
N THR A 284 5.63 23.29 -4.27
CA THR A 284 5.13 23.72 -2.95
C THR A 284 6.02 23.27 -1.80
N SER A 285 6.67 22.10 -1.95
CA SER A 285 7.57 21.54 -0.95
C SER A 285 8.79 22.43 -0.68
N GLU A 286 9.22 23.25 -1.65
CA GLU A 286 10.29 24.25 -1.48
C GLU A 286 9.90 25.37 -0.50
N PHE A 287 8.61 25.52 -0.21
CA PHE A 287 8.05 26.54 0.68
C PHE A 287 7.56 25.96 2.00
N TYR A 288 8.07 24.81 2.44
CA TYR A 288 7.66 24.11 3.67
C TYR A 288 7.52 25.02 4.91
N PRO A 289 8.41 26.00 5.20
CA PRO A 289 8.24 26.91 6.33
C PRO A 289 6.97 27.79 6.24
N ILE A 290 6.46 28.03 5.04
CA ILE A 290 5.24 28.81 4.75
C ILE A 290 4.01 27.91 4.66
N THR A 291 4.16 26.70 4.08
CA THR A 291 3.03 25.82 3.76
C THR A 291 2.68 24.83 4.87
N ALA A 292 3.58 24.62 5.85
CA ALA A 292 3.46 23.70 6.98
C ALA A 292 3.57 22.19 6.62
N PRO A 293 3.81 21.31 7.62
CA PRO A 293 4.16 19.90 7.40
C PRO A 293 3.08 19.00 6.82
N SER A 294 1.81 19.37 6.93
CA SER A 294 0.70 18.50 6.53
C SER A 294 0.60 18.27 5.01
N ASP A 295 1.27 19.08 4.21
CA ASP A 295 0.94 19.23 2.79
C ASP A 295 1.97 18.61 1.83
N SER A 296 3.09 18.07 2.34
CA SER A 296 4.25 17.70 1.51
C SER A 296 4.36 16.22 1.11
N LYS A 297 3.45 15.33 1.54
CA LYS A 297 3.65 13.87 1.40
C LYS A 297 2.68 13.13 0.47
N VAL A 298 1.71 13.79 -0.16
CA VAL A 298 0.72 13.09 -1.02
C VAL A 298 0.86 13.55 -2.48
N SER A 299 0.75 12.60 -3.42
CA SER A 299 0.79 12.88 -4.86
C SER A 299 -0.31 13.86 -5.27
N ALA A 300 0.03 14.78 -6.20
CA ALA A 300 -0.83 15.88 -6.65
C ALA A 300 -2.20 15.41 -7.17
N ASP A 301 -2.23 14.29 -7.88
CA ASP A 301 -3.42 13.78 -8.58
C ASP A 301 -4.55 13.41 -7.59
N LEU A 302 -4.20 12.78 -6.46
CA LEU A 302 -5.20 12.23 -5.54
C LEU A 302 -5.56 13.14 -4.38
N SER A 303 -4.64 13.90 -3.81
CA SER A 303 -5.00 14.77 -2.68
C SER A 303 -5.76 16.02 -3.13
N LEU A 304 -5.23 16.74 -4.13
CA LEU A 304 -5.75 18.05 -4.50
C LEU A 304 -7.15 17.98 -5.13
N SER A 305 -7.36 17.00 -6.01
CA SER A 305 -8.66 16.76 -6.65
C SER A 305 -9.72 16.32 -5.64
N GLU A 306 -9.37 15.42 -4.70
CA GLU A 306 -10.30 14.96 -3.67
C GLU A 306 -10.61 16.05 -2.63
N ASP A 307 -9.62 16.86 -2.24
CA ASP A 307 -9.82 18.00 -1.35
C ASP A 307 -10.74 19.05 -1.98
N MET A 308 -10.54 19.35 -3.27
CA MET A 308 -11.43 20.22 -4.03
C MET A 308 -12.87 19.67 -4.03
N LEU A 309 -13.06 18.36 -4.23
CA LEU A 309 -14.38 17.73 -4.19
C LEU A 309 -15.03 17.82 -2.80
N ARG A 310 -14.25 17.69 -1.72
CA ARG A 310 -14.77 17.81 -0.33
C ARG A 310 -15.28 19.21 -0.02
N GLU A 311 -14.75 20.24 -0.67
CA GLU A 311 -15.21 21.63 -0.51
C GLU A 311 -16.42 21.99 -1.39
N LEU A 312 -16.88 21.07 -2.25
CA LEU A 312 -18.05 21.35 -3.06
C LEU A 312 -19.34 21.35 -2.24
N PRO A 313 -20.33 22.16 -2.62
CA PRO A 313 -21.65 22.13 -1.99
C PRO A 313 -22.22 20.72 -2.01
N LYS A 314 -22.85 20.33 -0.90
CA LYS A 314 -23.61 19.06 -0.82
C LYS A 314 -24.90 19.18 -1.62
N ALA A 315 -25.49 18.05 -2.01
CA ALA A 315 -26.69 18.02 -2.85
C ALA A 315 -27.90 18.78 -2.24
N ASP A 316 -27.94 18.94 -0.92
CA ASP A 316 -28.96 19.69 -0.18
C ASP A 316 -28.69 21.20 -0.10
N ASP A 317 -27.49 21.66 -0.45
CA ASP A 317 -27.12 23.07 -0.47
C ASP A 317 -27.69 23.77 -1.72
N PRO A 318 -28.36 24.94 -1.58
CA PRO A 318 -28.86 25.70 -2.73
C PRO A 318 -27.81 26.00 -3.81
N SER A 319 -26.54 26.22 -3.42
CA SER A 319 -25.43 26.50 -4.34
C SER A 319 -25.03 25.29 -5.20
N TYR A 320 -25.43 24.07 -4.82
CA TYR A 320 -25.25 22.88 -5.65
C TYR A 320 -25.98 22.99 -6.99
N ARG A 321 -27.14 23.67 -7.00
CA ARG A 321 -27.93 23.90 -8.23
C ARG A 321 -27.25 24.88 -9.19
N GLU A 322 -26.25 25.63 -8.72
CA GLU A 322 -25.47 26.55 -9.54
C GLU A 322 -24.30 25.87 -10.25
N LEU A 323 -23.95 24.63 -9.87
CA LEU A 323 -22.93 23.84 -10.55
C LEU A 323 -23.35 23.50 -12.00
N PRO A 324 -22.41 23.30 -12.93
CA PRO A 324 -22.75 22.72 -14.23
C PRO A 324 -23.38 21.33 -14.09
N ALA A 325 -24.23 20.94 -15.03
CA ALA A 325 -24.95 19.67 -14.95
C ALA A 325 -23.99 18.48 -14.93
N GLU A 326 -22.96 18.51 -15.77
CA GLU A 326 -21.91 17.50 -15.84
C GLU A 326 -21.13 17.34 -14.53
N VAL A 327 -20.99 18.43 -13.74
CA VAL A 327 -20.33 18.40 -12.43
C VAL A 327 -21.26 17.78 -11.39
N ARG A 328 -22.55 18.13 -11.42
CA ARG A 328 -23.55 17.49 -10.56
C ARG A 328 -23.65 16.00 -10.83
N ASP A 329 -23.80 15.61 -12.10
CA ASP A 329 -23.89 14.20 -12.51
C ASP A 329 -22.65 13.42 -12.04
N PHE A 330 -21.47 14.02 -12.14
CA PHE A 330 -20.23 13.45 -11.62
C PHE A 330 -20.25 13.30 -10.09
N ILE A 331 -20.65 14.33 -9.34
CA ILE A 331 -20.77 14.28 -7.87
C ILE A 331 -21.79 13.21 -7.45
N GLU A 332 -22.97 13.21 -8.06
CA GLU A 332 -24.03 12.22 -7.79
C GLU A 332 -23.52 10.81 -8.08
N HIS A 333 -22.83 10.60 -9.20
CA HIS A 333 -22.24 9.30 -9.52
C HIS A 333 -21.24 8.83 -8.46
N ARG A 334 -20.41 9.73 -7.92
CA ARG A 334 -19.43 9.40 -6.86
C ARG A 334 -20.04 9.27 -5.47
N GLN A 335 -21.21 9.86 -5.25
CA GLN A 335 -21.98 9.72 -4.01
C GLN A 335 -22.89 8.50 -4.00
N ARG A 336 -23.05 7.81 -5.14
CA ARG A 336 -23.77 6.53 -5.17
C ARG A 336 -23.16 5.56 -4.17
N PRO A 337 -23.99 4.79 -3.45
CA PRO A 337 -23.49 3.70 -2.62
C PRO A 337 -22.53 2.84 -3.45
N ARG A 338 -21.38 2.54 -2.86
CA ARG A 338 -20.42 1.63 -3.48
C ARG A 338 -21.05 0.25 -3.57
N PRO A 339 -20.75 -0.53 -4.63
CA PRO A 339 -21.18 -1.91 -4.68
C PRO A 339 -20.69 -2.63 -3.42
N GLN A 340 -21.60 -3.29 -2.72
CA GLN A 340 -21.31 -4.19 -1.62
C GLN A 340 -21.48 -5.62 -2.11
N TRP A 341 -20.65 -6.53 -1.63
CA TRP A 341 -20.78 -7.95 -1.93
C TRP A 341 -21.06 -8.72 -0.64
N TRP A 342 -21.79 -9.82 -0.77
CA TRP A 342 -22.05 -10.73 0.34
C TRP A 342 -20.80 -11.21 1.06
N TYR A 343 -19.65 -11.23 0.38
CA TYR A 343 -18.35 -11.56 0.94
C TYR A 343 -18.02 -10.73 2.19
N SER A 344 -18.42 -9.45 2.25
CA SER A 344 -18.22 -8.61 3.44
C SER A 344 -19.03 -9.11 4.65
N ALA A 345 -20.25 -9.62 4.45
CA ALA A 345 -21.04 -10.22 5.52
C ALA A 345 -20.45 -11.55 5.97
N TYR A 346 -20.01 -12.35 5.01
CA TYR A 346 -19.24 -13.58 5.22
C TYR A 346 -18.01 -13.30 6.10
N LEU A 347 -17.20 -12.28 5.81
CA LEU A 347 -16.03 -11.93 6.64
C LEU A 347 -16.39 -11.64 8.10
N ILE A 348 -17.51 -10.95 8.34
CA ILE A 348 -18.01 -10.72 9.71
C ILE A 348 -18.43 -12.04 10.34
N GLU A 349 -19.18 -12.88 9.62
CA GLU A 349 -19.67 -14.18 10.08
C GLU A 349 -18.51 -15.10 10.49
N ASP A 350 -17.48 -15.23 9.65
CA ASP A 350 -16.28 -16.02 9.94
C ASP A 350 -15.54 -15.49 11.17
N ALA A 351 -15.36 -14.17 11.27
CA ALA A 351 -14.68 -13.53 12.39
C ALA A 351 -15.40 -13.75 13.73
N ILE A 352 -16.74 -13.71 13.75
CA ILE A 352 -17.53 -13.94 14.98
C ILE A 352 -17.74 -15.42 15.30
N LYS A 353 -17.68 -16.30 14.29
CA LYS A 353 -17.89 -17.74 14.44
C LYS A 353 -16.72 -18.43 15.14
N HIS A 354 -15.50 -17.99 14.85
CA HIS A 354 -14.26 -18.51 15.44
C HIS A 354 -13.90 -17.82 16.78
N ILE A 355 -14.86 -17.13 17.40
CA ILE A 355 -14.71 -16.68 18.78
C ILE A 355 -15.01 -17.84 19.70
N ASP A 356 -13.94 -18.48 20.18
CA ASP A 356 -13.99 -19.60 21.11
C ASP A 356 -14.14 -19.15 22.56
N GLU A 357 -14.74 -20.03 23.37
CA GLU A 357 -14.90 -19.89 24.83
C GLU A 357 -13.61 -20.24 25.57
N GLU A 358 -12.48 -19.60 25.24
CA GLU A 358 -11.19 -20.03 25.80
C GLU A 358 -11.12 -19.92 27.34
N ASP A 359 -11.87 -18.99 27.96
CA ASP A 359 -11.90 -18.83 29.43
C ASP A 359 -13.28 -18.51 30.04
N GLU A 360 -14.23 -17.96 29.28
CA GLU A 360 -15.58 -17.62 29.77
C GLU A 360 -16.65 -17.93 28.71
N PRO A 361 -17.85 -18.38 29.13
CA PRO A 361 -18.96 -18.60 28.19
C PRO A 361 -19.37 -17.28 27.55
N LEU A 362 -19.63 -17.30 26.25
CA LEU A 362 -20.05 -16.11 25.52
C LEU A 362 -21.40 -15.60 26.05
N PRO A 363 -21.61 -14.27 26.15
CA PRO A 363 -22.89 -13.73 26.58
C PRO A 363 -24.05 -14.25 25.70
N PRO A 364 -25.20 -14.67 26.26
CA PRO A 364 -26.31 -15.20 25.47
C PRO A 364 -26.81 -14.26 24.36
N ALA A 365 -26.67 -12.95 24.55
CA ALA A 365 -26.98 -11.95 23.54
C ALA A 365 -26.05 -12.00 22.32
N PHE A 366 -24.75 -12.28 22.55
CA PHE A 366 -23.78 -12.44 21.48
C PHE A 366 -23.99 -13.76 20.72
N GLU A 367 -24.33 -14.85 21.43
CA GLU A 367 -24.70 -16.12 20.80
C GLU A 367 -25.93 -16.00 19.89
N ALA A 368 -26.97 -15.30 20.36
CA ALA A 368 -28.14 -15.01 19.55
C ALA A 368 -27.80 -14.15 18.33
N PHE A 369 -26.92 -13.16 18.49
CA PHE A 369 -26.42 -12.33 17.40
C PHE A 369 -25.61 -13.14 16.38
N ARG A 370 -24.70 -14.01 16.81
CA ARG A 370 -23.94 -14.91 15.96
C ARG A 370 -24.86 -15.80 15.12
N ALA A 371 -25.86 -16.42 15.75
CA ALA A 371 -26.84 -17.26 15.05
C ALA A 371 -27.70 -16.46 14.05
N GLU A 372 -28.06 -15.22 14.38
CA GLU A 372 -28.77 -14.29 13.50
C GLU A 372 -27.95 -13.99 12.23
N VAL A 373 -26.67 -13.66 12.38
CA VAL A 373 -25.77 -13.34 11.27
C VAL A 373 -25.54 -14.55 10.39
N SER A 374 -25.22 -15.73 10.97
CA SER A 374 -25.05 -16.96 10.19
C SER A 374 -26.30 -17.33 9.40
N LEU A 375 -27.49 -17.18 9.98
CA LEU A 375 -28.74 -17.45 9.27
C LEU A 375 -28.98 -16.47 8.11
N TRP A 376 -28.62 -15.20 8.27
CA TRP A 376 -28.76 -14.20 7.21
C TRP A 376 -27.80 -14.44 6.04
N VAL A 377 -26.58 -14.91 6.33
CA VAL A 377 -25.55 -15.16 5.31
C VAL A 377 -25.75 -16.48 4.56
N ALA A 378 -26.33 -17.51 5.19
CA ALA A 378 -26.33 -18.90 4.71
C ALA A 378 -26.83 -19.15 3.27
N ASP A 379 -27.78 -18.35 2.77
CA ASP A 379 -28.44 -18.58 1.49
C ASP A 379 -27.90 -17.72 0.33
N HIS A 380 -26.79 -17.00 0.55
CA HIS A 380 -26.26 -16.04 -0.42
C HIS A 380 -24.92 -16.48 -1.01
N ASP A 381 -24.73 -16.24 -2.31
CA ASP A 381 -23.41 -16.41 -2.93
C ASP A 381 -22.48 -15.28 -2.47
N PRO A 382 -21.25 -15.56 -1.98
CA PRO A 382 -20.35 -14.53 -1.46
C PRO A 382 -20.04 -13.42 -2.48
N TRP A 383 -20.01 -13.74 -3.77
CA TRP A 383 -19.65 -12.79 -4.82
C TRP A 383 -20.86 -12.17 -5.50
N GLN A 384 -22.07 -12.50 -5.04
CA GLN A 384 -23.27 -11.76 -5.39
C GLN A 384 -23.21 -10.35 -4.79
N GLN A 385 -23.57 -9.35 -5.60
CA GLN A 385 -23.72 -7.98 -5.13
C GLN A 385 -24.98 -7.87 -4.26
N MET A 386 -24.87 -7.22 -3.11
CA MET A 386 -26.00 -6.91 -2.23
C MET A 386 -26.92 -5.88 -2.88
N ASP A 387 -28.21 -5.97 -2.58
CA ASP A 387 -29.13 -4.87 -2.81
C ASP A 387 -29.02 -3.80 -1.70
N GLU A 388 -29.85 -2.77 -1.78
CA GLU A 388 -29.82 -1.64 -0.84
C GLU A 388 -30.21 -2.07 0.59
N ASP A 389 -31.22 -2.92 0.72
CA ASP A 389 -31.72 -3.40 2.02
C ASP A 389 -30.66 -4.27 2.73
N ASP A 390 -29.97 -5.14 1.98
CA ASP A 390 -28.89 -5.98 2.52
C ASP A 390 -27.64 -5.17 2.85
N ALA A 391 -27.30 -4.16 2.06
CA ALA A 391 -26.20 -3.24 2.37
C ALA A 391 -26.47 -2.43 3.65
N GLU A 392 -27.70 -1.95 3.84
CA GLU A 392 -28.12 -1.31 5.09
C GLU A 392 -28.04 -2.28 6.28
N ARG A 393 -28.45 -3.54 6.07
CA ARG A 393 -28.36 -4.58 7.10
C ARG A 393 -26.92 -4.92 7.48
N LEU A 394 -26.01 -5.00 6.51
CA LEU A 394 -24.57 -5.16 6.75
C LEU A 394 -24.04 -4.02 7.64
N ALA A 395 -24.41 -2.78 7.33
CA ALA A 395 -23.99 -1.62 8.11
C ALA A 395 -24.53 -1.64 9.55
N MET A 396 -25.76 -2.12 9.75
CA MET A 396 -26.34 -2.33 11.07
C MET A 396 -25.60 -3.43 11.86
N ILE A 397 -25.33 -4.57 11.23
CA ILE A 397 -24.59 -5.70 11.84
C ILE A 397 -23.19 -5.26 12.25
N HIS A 398 -22.47 -4.56 11.36
CA HIS A 398 -21.14 -4.01 11.67
C HIS A 398 -21.20 -3.04 12.86
N ARG A 399 -22.18 -2.13 12.89
CA ARG A 399 -22.37 -1.21 14.01
C ARG A 399 -22.62 -1.96 15.33
N ARG A 400 -23.45 -3.00 15.33
CA ARG A 400 -23.69 -3.83 16.53
C ARG A 400 -22.41 -4.50 17.02
N CYS A 401 -21.58 -5.04 16.12
CA CYS A 401 -20.24 -5.52 16.47
C CYS A 401 -19.41 -4.42 17.18
N ARG A 402 -19.44 -3.18 16.68
CA ARG A 402 -18.62 -2.08 17.21
C ARG A 402 -19.15 -1.43 18.49
N ASP A 403 -20.47 -1.41 18.67
CA ASP A 403 -21.12 -0.67 19.76
C ASP A 403 -21.58 -1.59 20.89
N GLU A 404 -22.15 -2.75 20.57
CA GLU A 404 -22.73 -3.69 21.55
C GLU A 404 -21.71 -4.75 21.99
N PHE A 405 -20.88 -5.23 21.06
CA PHE A 405 -20.00 -6.40 21.27
C PHE A 405 -18.51 -6.07 21.13
N ARG A 406 -18.13 -4.80 21.25
CA ARG A 406 -16.76 -4.30 20.98
C ARG A 406 -15.68 -5.12 21.66
N GLU A 407 -15.85 -5.41 22.94
CA GLU A 407 -14.85 -6.12 23.75
C GLU A 407 -14.69 -7.59 23.31
N ILE A 408 -15.74 -8.20 22.77
CA ILE A 408 -15.73 -9.59 22.30
C ILE A 408 -15.08 -9.69 20.92
N VAL A 409 -15.44 -8.77 20.01
CA VAL A 409 -15.01 -8.83 18.60
C VAL A 409 -13.74 -8.01 18.30
N SER A 410 -13.14 -7.38 19.31
CA SER A 410 -11.99 -6.50 19.13
C SER A 410 -10.88 -7.21 18.36
N TYR A 411 -10.31 -6.52 17.36
CA TYR A 411 -9.27 -7.03 16.45
C TYR A 411 -9.68 -8.17 15.51
N ARG A 412 -10.89 -8.74 15.64
CA ARG A 412 -11.37 -9.84 14.77
C ARG A 412 -12.26 -9.33 13.65
N VAL A 413 -13.16 -8.38 13.95
CA VAL A 413 -14.00 -7.71 12.96
C VAL A 413 -13.32 -6.40 12.54
N PRO A 414 -13.15 -6.12 11.24
CA PRO A 414 -12.57 -4.87 10.76
C PRO A 414 -13.23 -3.64 11.37
N TYR A 415 -12.45 -2.58 11.58
CA TYR A 415 -12.87 -1.40 12.34
C TYR A 415 -13.91 -0.55 11.61
N SER A 416 -14.00 -0.68 10.30
CA SER A 416 -14.94 0.08 9.47
C SER A 416 -15.49 -0.77 8.32
N LEU A 417 -16.64 -0.36 7.77
CA LEU A 417 -17.16 -0.92 6.53
C LEU A 417 -16.19 -0.72 5.36
N ASP A 418 -15.45 0.39 5.34
CA ASP A 418 -14.45 0.66 4.30
C ASP A 418 -13.32 -0.38 4.29
N GLU A 419 -12.91 -0.86 5.47
CA GLU A 419 -11.91 -1.91 5.62
C GLU A 419 -12.45 -3.27 5.15
N LEU A 420 -13.70 -3.62 5.51
CA LEU A 420 -14.38 -4.81 4.99
C LEU A 420 -14.48 -4.82 3.47
N GLU A 421 -14.93 -3.71 2.89
CA GLU A 421 -15.00 -3.53 1.44
C GLU A 421 -13.61 -3.63 0.82
N THR A 422 -12.59 -3.05 1.47
CA THR A 422 -11.21 -3.09 0.99
C THR A 422 -10.70 -4.53 0.90
N ILE A 423 -10.88 -5.32 1.95
CA ILE A 423 -10.52 -6.75 1.95
C ILE A 423 -11.28 -7.49 0.85
N THR A 424 -12.59 -7.22 0.72
CA THR A 424 -13.45 -7.83 -0.31
C THR A 424 -12.96 -7.53 -1.73
N VAL A 425 -12.63 -6.27 -2.02
CA VAL A 425 -12.10 -5.86 -3.33
C VAL A 425 -10.74 -6.51 -3.59
N ARG A 426 -9.83 -6.53 -2.62
CA ARG A 426 -8.52 -7.20 -2.77
C ARG A 426 -8.67 -8.66 -3.15
N LEU A 427 -9.58 -9.37 -2.49
CA LEU A 427 -9.86 -10.78 -2.79
C LEU A 427 -10.55 -10.95 -4.14
N ALA A 428 -11.47 -10.08 -4.51
CA ALA A 428 -12.11 -10.11 -5.83
C ALA A 428 -11.11 -9.90 -6.98
N LEU A 429 -10.05 -9.10 -6.77
CA LEU A 429 -9.01 -8.86 -7.77
C LEU A 429 -8.20 -10.11 -8.12
N ALA A 430 -8.03 -11.01 -7.16
CA ALA A 430 -7.33 -12.28 -7.32
C ALA A 430 -8.28 -13.49 -7.41
N GLY A 431 -9.59 -13.26 -7.33
CA GLY A 431 -10.61 -14.30 -7.44
C GLY A 431 -10.64 -14.93 -8.83
N ASP A 432 -11.53 -15.90 -9.02
CA ASP A 432 -11.73 -16.48 -10.34
C ASP A 432 -12.22 -15.45 -11.37
N GLU A 433 -12.29 -15.88 -12.63
CA GLU A 433 -12.66 -15.01 -13.74
C GLU A 433 -14.05 -14.38 -13.57
N SER A 434 -15.02 -15.11 -13.01
CA SER A 434 -16.37 -14.58 -12.82
C SER A 434 -16.40 -13.50 -11.74
N VAL A 435 -15.65 -13.70 -10.65
CA VAL A 435 -15.52 -12.72 -9.56
C VAL A 435 -14.81 -11.47 -10.05
N TYR A 436 -13.69 -11.62 -10.75
CA TYR A 436 -12.95 -10.49 -11.30
C TYR A 436 -13.79 -9.73 -12.34
N ALA A 437 -14.48 -10.42 -13.24
CA ALA A 437 -15.36 -9.81 -14.23
C ALA A 437 -16.53 -9.03 -13.60
N GLY A 438 -16.97 -9.44 -12.40
CA GLY A 438 -17.99 -8.76 -11.61
C GLY A 438 -17.55 -7.40 -11.05
N LEU A 439 -16.25 -7.12 -10.98
CA LEU A 439 -15.76 -5.80 -10.58
C LEU A 439 -16.02 -4.74 -11.66
N PRO A 440 -16.39 -3.49 -11.26
CA PRO A 440 -16.55 -2.40 -12.20
C PRO A 440 -15.33 -2.22 -13.10
N GLU A 441 -15.52 -2.00 -14.40
CA GLU A 441 -14.42 -1.84 -15.37
C GLU A 441 -13.43 -0.75 -14.94
N ALA A 442 -13.93 0.39 -14.45
CA ALA A 442 -13.10 1.48 -13.95
C ALA A 442 -12.22 1.07 -12.76
N ALA A 443 -12.73 0.21 -11.87
CA ALA A 443 -11.98 -0.32 -10.73
C ALA A 443 -10.83 -1.20 -11.23
N ARG A 444 -11.12 -2.13 -12.16
CA ARG A 444 -10.12 -3.00 -12.79
C ARG A 444 -9.04 -2.22 -13.52
N ALA A 445 -9.44 -1.25 -14.34
CA ALA A 445 -8.52 -0.38 -15.06
C ALA A 445 -7.60 0.41 -14.12
N ARG A 446 -8.14 0.89 -12.99
CA ARG A 446 -7.37 1.61 -11.98
C ARG A 446 -6.32 0.73 -11.29
N VAL A 447 -6.69 -0.50 -10.94
CA VAL A 447 -5.76 -1.48 -10.36
C VAL A 447 -4.63 -1.79 -11.34
N ASN A 448 -4.96 -2.09 -12.59
CA ASN A 448 -3.96 -2.37 -13.62
C ASN A 448 -3.03 -1.20 -13.92
N ARG A 449 -3.46 0.03 -13.63
CA ARG A 449 -2.63 1.22 -13.84
C ARG A 449 -1.71 1.51 -12.66
N TYR A 450 -2.22 1.42 -11.43
CA TYR A 450 -1.52 1.96 -10.26
C TYR A 450 -1.08 0.91 -9.24
N CYS A 451 -1.67 -0.28 -9.25
CA CYS A 451 -1.45 -1.29 -8.23
C CYS A 451 -0.58 -2.45 -8.74
N LEU A 452 0.24 -2.25 -9.76
CA LEU A 452 1.15 -3.31 -10.24
C LEU A 452 2.44 -3.42 -9.41
N LEU A 453 2.78 -2.36 -8.68
CA LEU A 453 3.91 -2.33 -7.74
C LEU A 453 3.44 -2.26 -6.28
N PRO A 454 4.31 -2.58 -5.32
CA PRO A 454 4.09 -2.32 -3.90
C PRO A 454 3.84 -0.83 -3.62
N THR A 455 3.36 -0.52 -2.42
CA THR A 455 3.18 0.88 -1.98
C THR A 455 4.49 1.52 -1.53
N GLY A 456 4.54 2.86 -1.58
CA GLY A 456 5.54 3.62 -0.82
C GLY A 456 6.94 3.62 -1.40
N GLY A 457 7.10 3.39 -2.71
CA GLY A 457 8.42 3.42 -3.36
C GLY A 457 9.26 2.15 -3.15
N SER A 458 8.67 1.12 -2.51
CA SER A 458 9.30 -0.17 -2.29
C SER A 458 9.08 -1.11 -3.49
N ASN A 459 9.97 -2.08 -3.66
CA ASN A 459 9.91 -3.04 -4.76
C ASN A 459 10.05 -4.46 -4.25
N HIS A 460 9.22 -5.36 -4.80
CA HIS A 460 9.58 -6.76 -4.87
C HIS A 460 10.72 -6.90 -5.88
N GLN A 461 11.80 -7.58 -5.52
CA GLN A 461 12.97 -7.66 -6.39
C GLN A 461 13.79 -8.93 -6.16
N MET A 462 14.53 -9.34 -7.17
CA MET A 462 15.64 -10.29 -7.05
C MET A 462 16.94 -9.55 -7.35
N PHE A 463 18.02 -9.89 -6.65
CA PHE A 463 19.31 -9.22 -6.75
C PHE A 463 19.22 -7.71 -6.50
N GLY A 464 20.27 -6.98 -6.84
CA GLY A 464 20.37 -5.56 -6.61
C GLY A 464 20.51 -5.21 -5.13
N ILE A 465 20.06 -4.01 -4.79
CA ILE A 465 20.32 -3.39 -3.49
C ILE A 465 19.07 -3.53 -2.63
N PRO A 466 19.18 -4.15 -1.44
CA PRO A 466 18.04 -4.38 -0.56
C PRO A 466 17.44 -3.07 -0.05
N LEU A 467 16.17 -3.13 0.32
CA LEU A 467 15.52 -2.11 1.13
C LEU A 467 15.97 -2.26 2.58
N GLU A 468 16.56 -1.21 3.14
CA GLU A 468 16.94 -1.16 4.56
C GLU A 468 15.88 -0.40 5.34
N MET A 469 15.37 -1.00 6.43
CA MET A 469 14.45 -0.35 7.36
C MET A 469 15.09 -0.21 8.74
N GLN A 470 15.79 -1.25 9.20
CA GLN A 470 16.51 -1.25 10.48
C GLN A 470 18.04 -1.30 10.33
N ALA A 471 18.54 -1.20 9.08
CA ALA A 471 19.96 -1.16 8.69
C ALA A 471 20.80 -2.40 9.04
N ASN A 472 20.21 -3.49 9.54
CA ASN A 472 20.96 -4.67 9.96
C ASN A 472 21.04 -5.74 8.87
N ALA A 473 19.98 -5.98 8.11
CA ALA A 473 19.92 -7.11 7.19
C ALA A 473 21.06 -7.09 6.14
N ARG A 474 21.31 -5.93 5.52
CA ARG A 474 22.42 -5.79 4.56
C ARG A 474 23.79 -5.96 5.22
N LEU A 475 23.98 -5.39 6.41
CA LEU A 475 25.26 -5.50 7.13
C LEU A 475 25.58 -6.95 7.50
N LEU A 476 24.56 -7.75 7.82
CA LEU A 476 24.71 -9.17 8.15
C LEU A 476 24.89 -10.07 6.92
N ASN A 477 24.44 -9.61 5.74
CA ASN A 477 24.45 -10.38 4.50
C ASN A 477 25.30 -9.71 3.40
N TYR A 478 26.31 -8.91 3.78
CA TYR A 478 27.10 -8.10 2.85
C TYR A 478 27.88 -8.90 1.79
N ASP A 479 28.14 -10.19 2.03
CA ASP A 479 28.85 -11.12 1.15
C ASP A 479 27.89 -12.08 0.41
N ARG A 480 26.58 -11.84 0.51
CA ARG A 480 25.52 -12.66 -0.09
C ARG A 480 24.79 -11.90 -1.18
N HIS A 481 24.12 -12.65 -2.06
CA HIS A 481 23.15 -12.10 -2.98
C HIS A 481 21.77 -12.04 -2.31
N LEU A 482 21.07 -10.94 -2.53
CA LEU A 482 19.64 -10.86 -2.30
C LEU A 482 18.95 -11.74 -3.36
N LEU A 483 18.50 -12.93 -2.98
CA LEU A 483 17.83 -13.84 -3.91
C LEU A 483 16.41 -13.36 -4.23
N LEU A 484 15.68 -12.93 -3.20
CA LEU A 484 14.33 -12.35 -3.32
C LEU A 484 14.08 -11.38 -2.17
N GLN A 485 13.48 -10.25 -2.46
CA GLN A 485 12.87 -9.36 -1.50
C GLN A 485 11.37 -9.25 -1.78
N LEU A 486 10.57 -9.42 -0.74
CA LEU A 486 9.15 -9.10 -0.73
C LEU A 486 8.94 -7.93 0.23
N THR A 487 8.30 -6.86 -0.23
CA THR A 487 8.00 -5.68 0.59
C THR A 487 6.51 -5.63 0.90
N ALA A 488 6.12 -4.71 1.79
CA ALA A 488 4.72 -4.55 2.11
C ALA A 488 3.88 -4.25 0.86
N ASP A 489 2.87 -5.09 0.63
CA ASP A 489 2.06 -5.11 -0.57
C ASP A 489 0.62 -5.54 -0.24
N ASP A 490 -0.20 -4.54 -0.03
CA ASP A 490 -1.60 -4.67 0.38
C ASP A 490 -2.48 -5.52 -0.57
N ALA A 491 -2.23 -5.58 -1.88
CA ALA A 491 -3.05 -6.38 -2.79
C ALA A 491 -2.73 -7.87 -2.70
N ASN A 492 -1.57 -8.23 -2.15
CA ASN A 492 -1.18 -9.61 -1.86
C ASN A 492 -1.24 -9.93 -0.36
N PHE A 493 -1.75 -9.03 0.48
CA PHE A 493 -1.82 -9.20 1.95
C PHE A 493 -0.43 -9.40 2.60
N PHE A 494 0.60 -8.80 1.98
CA PHE A 494 1.93 -8.74 2.56
C PHE A 494 2.00 -7.51 3.46
N ASP A 495 1.59 -7.62 4.73
CA ASP A 495 1.65 -6.49 5.66
C ASP A 495 2.97 -6.44 6.45
N PHE A 496 3.55 -7.62 6.76
CA PHE A 496 4.85 -7.73 7.42
C PHE A 496 4.91 -6.93 8.73
N ASN A 497 3.84 -7.04 9.54
CA ASN A 497 3.66 -6.33 10.81
C ASN A 497 3.78 -4.80 10.68
N GLY A 498 3.06 -4.19 9.72
CA GLY A 498 3.00 -2.74 9.59
C GLY A 498 4.14 -2.14 8.74
N CYS A 499 4.28 -2.61 7.50
CA CYS A 499 5.23 -2.14 6.48
C CYS A 499 6.62 -2.80 6.49
N GLY A 500 6.73 -4.04 6.94
CA GLY A 500 7.99 -4.79 6.93
C GLY A 500 8.44 -5.29 5.54
N ASN A 501 9.47 -6.13 5.53
CA ASN A 501 9.97 -6.82 4.34
C ASN A 501 10.60 -8.17 4.70
N TYR A 502 10.50 -9.11 3.76
CA TYR A 502 11.24 -10.37 3.78
C TYR A 502 12.35 -10.33 2.74
N GLN A 503 13.54 -10.80 3.13
CA GLN A 503 14.69 -10.86 2.23
C GLN A 503 15.34 -12.23 2.33
N PHE A 504 15.33 -12.97 1.23
CA PHE A 504 16.00 -14.25 1.05
C PHE A 504 17.42 -14.01 0.56
N TRP A 505 18.40 -14.64 1.20
CA TRP A 505 19.82 -14.42 0.94
C TRP A 505 20.52 -15.73 0.63
N ILE A 506 21.46 -15.71 -0.31
CA ILE A 506 22.26 -16.88 -0.68
C ILE A 506 23.71 -16.48 -0.96
N SER A 507 24.70 -17.27 -0.52
CA SER A 507 26.08 -16.96 -0.86
C SER A 507 26.35 -17.18 -2.36
N PRO A 508 27.28 -16.43 -2.98
CA PRO A 508 27.65 -16.62 -4.38
C PRO A 508 28.11 -18.06 -4.68
N LYS A 509 28.74 -18.72 -3.70
CA LYS A 509 29.20 -20.11 -3.84
C LYS A 509 28.04 -21.09 -3.87
N GLU A 510 27.07 -20.93 -2.98
CA GLU A 510 25.89 -21.81 -2.88
C GLU A 510 24.95 -21.62 -4.06
N LEU A 511 24.77 -20.37 -4.53
CA LEU A 511 24.02 -20.07 -5.74
C LEU A 511 24.58 -20.80 -6.96
N LYS A 512 25.90 -20.73 -7.18
CA LYS A 512 26.59 -21.46 -8.27
C LYS A 512 26.47 -22.98 -8.13
N GLN A 513 26.35 -23.48 -6.91
CA GLN A 513 26.19 -24.90 -6.61
C GLN A 513 24.72 -25.35 -6.58
N ARG A 514 23.76 -24.43 -6.74
CA ARG A 514 22.32 -24.67 -6.60
C ARG A 514 21.94 -25.32 -5.27
N LYS A 515 22.54 -24.83 -4.18
CA LYS A 515 22.27 -25.28 -2.81
C LYS A 515 21.21 -24.42 -2.16
N TRP A 516 19.96 -24.62 -2.57
CA TRP A 516 18.82 -23.82 -2.12
C TRP A 516 18.50 -24.02 -0.63
N GLU A 517 18.94 -25.13 -0.04
CA GLU A 517 18.86 -25.38 1.41
C GLU A 517 19.75 -24.46 2.25
N ALA A 518 20.68 -23.73 1.62
CA ALA A 518 21.56 -22.77 2.29
C ALA A 518 21.01 -21.33 2.30
N VAL A 519 19.83 -21.11 1.72
CA VAL A 519 19.14 -19.82 1.76
C VAL A 519 18.74 -19.51 3.20
N ASN A 520 19.00 -18.28 3.64
CA ASN A 520 18.46 -17.72 4.88
C ASN A 520 17.49 -16.57 4.56
N ILE A 521 16.62 -16.25 5.51
CA ILE A 521 15.70 -15.13 5.40
C ILE A 521 16.00 -14.12 6.50
N THR A 522 15.82 -12.84 6.22
CA THR A 522 15.73 -11.79 7.24
C THR A 522 14.38 -11.12 7.17
N PHE A 523 13.87 -10.71 8.32
CA PHE A 523 12.65 -9.93 8.46
C PHE A 523 12.97 -8.60 9.12
N GLU A 524 12.65 -7.50 8.45
CA GLU A 524 12.72 -6.16 9.05
C GLU A 524 11.28 -5.58 9.11
N CYS A 525 10.95 -4.83 10.16
CA CYS A 525 9.72 -4.05 10.30
C CYS A 525 10.02 -2.73 11.03
N ASP A 526 9.13 -1.73 10.93
CA ASP A 526 9.31 -0.42 11.59
C ASP A 526 9.11 -0.48 13.13
#